data_AF-A0A7S0Y1V2-F1
#
_entry.id   AF-A0A7S0Y1V2-F1
#
_cell.length_a   1.000
_cell.length_b   1.000
_cell.length_c   1.000
_cell.angle_alpha   90.00
_cell.angle_beta   90.00
_cell.angle_gamma   90.00
#
_symmetry.space_group_name_H-M   'P 1'
#
loop_
_entity.id
_entity.type
_entity.pdbx_description
1 polymer ?
#
loop_
_entity_poly.entity_id
_entity_poly.type
_entity_poly.pdbx_seq_one_letter_code
_entity_poly.pdbx_strand_id
1 'polypeptide(L)'
;SVAAIEEEARKLSLCREALDRDVEAKNASIRLDVEALDLHEAQAAGELSGDKYKERSRPQAHPIQWRMNTENLLHDASRVRAASKRLRERTTTLINESHAVRESTTTGVIRGLKVKMEETEKLSKEVLEAMSSVQAEMETLSEAIGSVMRSEEGLESPLSVARARLSKRTVKPDGEYVLDAAEISLEREVQDLERSRRKLTEERGKQGSDMDKLEAQRLQMERDVREKEAALAIDTGCLASFKALEETYRQPGGTPESAGVPLGGGTSPSGVRDRLGTGASRPLAF
;
A
#
# COMPACT_ATOMS: atom_id res chain seq x y z
N SER A 1 -29.00 -7.28 -4.52
CA SER A 1 -28.61 -8.70 -4.51
C SER A 1 -29.00 -9.30 -5.84
N VAL A 2 -28.16 -10.16 -6.43
CA VAL A 2 -28.41 -10.88 -7.69
C VAL A 2 -29.76 -11.59 -7.65
N ALA A 3 -30.11 -12.18 -6.50
CA ALA A 3 -31.41 -12.82 -6.27
C ALA A 3 -32.63 -11.91 -6.53
N ALA A 4 -32.52 -10.60 -6.28
CA ALA A 4 -33.61 -9.66 -6.55
C ALA A 4 -33.77 -9.36 -8.05
N ILE A 5 -32.66 -9.39 -8.80
CA ILE A 5 -32.67 -9.23 -10.26
C ILE A 5 -33.25 -10.48 -10.92
N GLU A 6 -32.82 -11.65 -10.47
CA GLU A 6 -33.34 -12.94 -10.93
C GLU A 6 -34.85 -13.09 -10.66
N GLU A 7 -35.29 -12.68 -9.47
CA GLU A 7 -36.71 -12.72 -9.10
C GLU A 7 -37.56 -11.76 -9.94
N GLU A 8 -37.09 -10.54 -10.22
CA GLU A 8 -37.81 -9.62 -11.10
C GLU A 8 -37.80 -10.08 -12.57
N ALA A 9 -36.71 -10.71 -13.04
CA ALA A 9 -36.66 -11.32 -14.37
C ALA A 9 -37.67 -12.47 -14.49
N ARG A 10 -37.80 -13.30 -13.45
CA ARG A 10 -38.81 -14.37 -13.38
C ARG A 10 -40.23 -13.81 -13.43
N LYS A 11 -40.54 -12.76 -12.67
CA LYS A 11 -41.86 -12.09 -12.70
C LYS A 11 -42.18 -11.51 -14.07
N LEU A 12 -41.19 -10.93 -14.77
CA LEU A 12 -41.36 -10.45 -16.14
C LEU A 12 -41.69 -11.59 -17.11
N SER A 13 -41.01 -12.73 -17.02
CA SER A 13 -41.32 -13.91 -17.86
C SER A 13 -42.74 -14.41 -17.62
N LEU A 14 -43.13 -14.59 -16.35
CA LEU A 14 -44.46 -15.05 -15.99
C LEU A 14 -45.56 -14.08 -16.44
N CYS A 15 -45.31 -12.78 -16.32
CA CYS A 15 -46.25 -11.76 -16.79
C CYS A 15 -46.39 -11.79 -18.31
N ARG A 16 -45.29 -11.97 -19.04
CA ARG A 16 -45.31 -12.14 -20.50
C ARG A 16 -46.12 -13.37 -20.89
N GLU A 17 -45.85 -14.52 -20.29
CA GLU A 17 -46.58 -15.76 -20.55
C GLU A 17 -48.08 -15.66 -20.23
N ALA A 18 -48.47 -14.86 -19.23
CA ALA A 18 -49.87 -14.61 -18.90
C ALA A 18 -50.56 -13.73 -19.96
N LEU A 19 -49.87 -12.70 -20.46
CA LEU A 19 -50.35 -11.85 -21.56
C LEU A 19 -50.49 -12.64 -22.86
N ASP A 20 -49.49 -13.47 -23.20
CA ASP A 20 -49.51 -14.30 -24.41
C ASP A 20 -50.72 -15.24 -24.39
N ARG A 21 -50.98 -15.93 -23.26
CA ARG A 21 -52.16 -16.78 -23.09
C ARG A 21 -53.49 -16.05 -23.20
N ASP A 22 -53.60 -14.85 -22.63
CA ASP A 22 -54.83 -14.04 -22.70
C ASP A 22 -55.11 -13.58 -24.14
N VAL A 23 -54.06 -13.19 -24.88
CA VAL A 23 -54.15 -12.85 -26.31
C VAL A 23 -54.54 -14.06 -27.15
N GLU A 24 -53.92 -15.21 -26.92
CA GLU A 24 -54.25 -16.47 -27.61
C GLU A 24 -55.72 -16.87 -27.39
N ALA A 25 -56.20 -16.81 -26.14
CA ALA A 25 -57.57 -17.13 -25.79
C ALA A 25 -58.58 -16.18 -26.45
N LYS A 26 -58.30 -14.88 -26.46
CA LYS A 26 -59.15 -13.88 -27.14
C LYS A 26 -59.15 -14.08 -28.66
N ASN A 27 -57.99 -14.34 -29.27
CA ASN A 27 -57.89 -14.62 -30.70
C ASN A 27 -58.64 -15.91 -31.07
N ALA A 28 -58.58 -16.95 -30.23
CA ALA A 28 -59.36 -18.16 -30.43
C ALA A 28 -60.86 -17.90 -30.33
N SER A 29 -61.30 -17.09 -29.36
CA SER A 29 -62.70 -16.66 -29.25
C SER A 29 -63.16 -15.92 -30.51
N ILE A 30 -62.39 -14.93 -30.96
CA ILE A 30 -62.71 -14.14 -32.16
C ILE A 30 -62.83 -15.03 -33.40
N ARG A 31 -61.91 -15.99 -33.58
CA ARG A 31 -61.99 -16.95 -34.71
C ARG A 31 -63.29 -17.76 -34.67
N LEU A 32 -63.64 -18.31 -33.51
CA LEU A 32 -64.87 -19.06 -33.33
C LEU A 32 -66.11 -18.19 -33.57
N ASP A 33 -66.09 -16.93 -33.11
CA ASP A 33 -67.20 -16.00 -33.32
C ASP A 33 -67.35 -15.65 -34.82
N VAL A 34 -66.24 -15.49 -35.56
CA VAL A 34 -66.26 -15.30 -37.02
C VAL A 34 -66.77 -16.54 -37.74
N GLU A 35 -66.24 -17.73 -37.40
CA GLU A 35 -66.72 -19.01 -37.96
C GLU A 35 -68.23 -19.20 -37.70
N ALA A 36 -68.71 -18.86 -36.51
CA ALA A 36 -70.12 -18.93 -36.15
C ALA A 36 -70.99 -17.93 -36.93
N LEU A 37 -70.47 -16.74 -37.23
CA LEU A 37 -71.15 -15.76 -38.08
C LEU A 37 -71.24 -16.20 -39.54
N ASP A 38 -70.27 -16.97 -40.03
CA ASP A 38 -70.18 -17.47 -41.41
C ASP A 38 -70.97 -18.78 -41.64
N LEU A 39 -71.60 -19.35 -40.61
CA LEU A 39 -72.41 -20.56 -40.73
C LEU A 39 -73.66 -20.35 -41.60
N HIS A 40 -73.81 -21.16 -42.65
CA HIS A 40 -75.00 -21.20 -43.51
C HIS A 40 -75.72 -22.56 -43.45
N GLU A 41 -76.99 -22.61 -43.92
CA GLU A 41 -77.90 -23.75 -43.74
C GLU A 41 -77.33 -25.13 -44.12
N ALA A 42 -76.52 -25.20 -45.19
CA ALA A 42 -75.87 -26.44 -45.63
C ALA A 42 -74.77 -26.96 -44.68
N GLN A 43 -74.10 -26.07 -43.93
CA GLN A 43 -73.08 -26.41 -42.95
C GLN A 43 -73.69 -26.79 -41.59
N ALA A 44 -74.77 -26.12 -41.19
CA ALA A 44 -75.46 -26.38 -39.93
C ALA A 44 -75.98 -27.84 -39.81
N ALA A 45 -76.44 -28.41 -40.93
CA ALA A 45 -76.89 -29.81 -40.98
C ALA A 45 -75.76 -30.83 -40.70
N GLY A 46 -74.51 -30.48 -41.00
CA GLY A 46 -73.32 -31.30 -40.73
C GLY A 46 -72.82 -31.19 -39.28
N GLU A 47 -72.98 -30.04 -38.64
CA GLU A 47 -72.58 -29.83 -37.24
C GLU A 47 -73.53 -30.48 -36.22
N LEU A 48 -74.83 -30.54 -36.56
CA LEU A 48 -75.88 -31.16 -35.75
C LEU A 48 -75.94 -32.70 -35.90
N SER A 49 -75.13 -33.27 -36.80
CA SER A 49 -75.03 -34.72 -36.97
C SER A 49 -74.09 -35.33 -35.93
N GLY A 50 -74.68 -35.81 -34.85
CA GLY A 50 -74.02 -36.51 -33.75
C GLY A 50 -74.28 -35.85 -32.41
N ASP A 51 -74.16 -36.66 -31.35
CA ASP A 51 -74.43 -36.39 -29.93
C ASP A 51 -73.46 -35.34 -29.31
N LYS A 52 -73.25 -34.22 -30.02
CA LYS A 52 -72.24 -33.19 -29.75
C LYS A 52 -72.80 -32.00 -28.96
N TYR A 53 -74.12 -31.89 -28.84
CA TYR A 53 -74.73 -30.90 -27.95
C TYR A 53 -74.74 -31.41 -26.50
N LYS A 54 -73.54 -31.47 -25.89
CA LYS A 54 -73.44 -31.62 -24.43
C LYS A 54 -73.70 -30.25 -23.80
N GLU A 55 -74.75 -30.16 -23.00
CA GLU A 55 -75.04 -28.98 -22.17
C GLU A 55 -73.76 -28.55 -21.44
N ARG A 56 -73.38 -27.28 -21.62
CA ARG A 56 -72.08 -26.77 -21.18
C ARG A 56 -72.03 -26.72 -19.66
N SER A 57 -71.40 -27.71 -19.01
CA SER A 57 -71.08 -27.67 -17.57
C SER A 57 -69.93 -26.71 -17.21
N ARG A 58 -69.48 -25.84 -18.13
CA ARG A 58 -68.36 -24.94 -17.88
C ARG A 58 -68.84 -23.65 -17.20
N PRO A 59 -68.17 -23.19 -16.14
CA PRO A 59 -68.47 -21.89 -15.54
C PRO A 59 -68.33 -20.77 -16.58
N GLN A 60 -69.35 -19.94 -16.73
CA GLN A 60 -69.34 -18.79 -17.63
C GLN A 60 -68.95 -17.53 -16.83
N ALA A 61 -67.92 -16.83 -17.28
CA ALA A 61 -67.56 -15.55 -16.69
C ALA A 61 -68.59 -14.48 -17.10
N HIS A 62 -69.05 -13.67 -16.13
CA HIS A 62 -69.89 -12.51 -16.42
C HIS A 62 -69.09 -11.45 -17.21
N PRO A 63 -69.68 -10.66 -18.13
CA PRO A 63 -68.95 -9.67 -18.93
C PRO A 63 -68.09 -8.68 -18.10
N ILE A 64 -68.59 -8.30 -16.92
CA ILE A 64 -67.83 -7.45 -15.98
C ILE A 64 -66.57 -8.17 -15.48
N GLN A 65 -66.68 -9.46 -15.16
CA GLN A 65 -65.56 -10.28 -14.70
C GLN A 65 -64.53 -10.51 -15.81
N TRP A 66 -64.96 -10.72 -17.05
CA TRP A 66 -64.06 -10.84 -18.21
C TRP A 66 -63.25 -9.55 -18.45
N ARG A 67 -63.90 -8.39 -18.39
CA ARG A 67 -63.20 -7.09 -18.47
C ARG A 67 -62.22 -6.91 -17.32
N MET A 68 -62.67 -7.16 -16.09
CA MET A 68 -61.84 -7.00 -14.90
C MET A 68 -60.62 -7.93 -14.90
N ASN A 69 -60.73 -9.14 -15.45
CA ASN A 69 -59.59 -10.03 -15.64
C ASN A 69 -58.51 -9.42 -16.55
N THR A 70 -58.93 -8.77 -17.64
CA THR A 70 -58.01 -8.07 -18.56
C THR A 70 -57.40 -6.84 -17.90
N GLU A 71 -58.20 -6.04 -17.21
CA GLU A 71 -57.74 -4.84 -16.50
C GLU A 71 -56.71 -5.20 -15.41
N ASN A 72 -56.97 -6.25 -14.64
CA ASN A 72 -56.04 -6.74 -13.62
C ASN A 72 -54.72 -7.22 -14.25
N LEU A 73 -54.77 -7.94 -15.37
CA LEU A 73 -53.58 -8.40 -16.08
C LEU A 73 -52.74 -7.23 -16.60
N LEU A 74 -53.37 -6.20 -17.16
CA LEU A 74 -52.69 -4.98 -17.63
C LEU A 74 -52.08 -4.18 -16.46
N HIS A 75 -52.78 -4.11 -15.34
CA HIS A 75 -52.29 -3.47 -14.13
C HIS A 75 -51.07 -4.21 -13.56
N ASP A 76 -51.13 -5.55 -13.50
CA ASP A 76 -50.00 -6.38 -13.08
C ASP A 76 -48.79 -6.23 -14.00
N ALA A 77 -49.00 -6.21 -15.32
CA ALA A 77 -47.95 -5.97 -16.30
C ALA A 77 -47.28 -4.60 -16.12
N SER A 78 -48.08 -3.56 -15.90
CA SER A 78 -47.59 -2.21 -15.62
C SER A 78 -46.77 -2.18 -14.34
N ARG A 79 -47.23 -2.87 -13.29
CA ARG A 79 -46.53 -2.96 -11.99
C ARG A 79 -45.17 -3.66 -12.12
N VAL A 80 -45.12 -4.82 -12.77
CA VAL A 80 -43.88 -5.59 -12.96
C VAL A 80 -42.89 -4.82 -13.85
N ARG A 81 -43.36 -4.18 -14.93
CA ARG A 81 -42.53 -3.33 -15.80
C ARG A 81 -41.94 -2.14 -15.03
N ALA A 82 -42.74 -1.47 -14.20
CA ALA A 82 -42.28 -0.35 -13.38
C ALA A 82 -41.25 -0.79 -12.34
N ALA A 83 -41.45 -1.95 -11.70
CA ALA A 83 -40.48 -2.54 -10.76
C ALA A 83 -39.13 -2.84 -11.44
N SER A 84 -39.15 -3.47 -12.62
CA SER A 84 -37.94 -3.74 -13.41
C SER A 84 -37.20 -2.47 -13.82
N LYS A 85 -37.92 -1.45 -14.29
CA LYS A 85 -37.32 -0.14 -14.64
C LYS A 85 -36.58 0.47 -13.45
N ARG A 86 -37.24 0.55 -12.28
CA ARG A 86 -36.65 1.07 -11.05
C ARG A 86 -35.41 0.28 -10.62
N LEU A 87 -35.44 -1.04 -10.75
CA LEU A 87 -34.30 -1.88 -10.39
C LEU A 87 -33.10 -1.64 -11.31
N ARG A 88 -33.32 -1.50 -12.62
CA ARG A 88 -32.27 -1.18 -13.60
C ARG A 88 -31.66 0.19 -13.33
N GLU A 89 -32.49 1.22 -13.13
CA GLU A 89 -32.03 2.57 -12.80
C GLU A 89 -31.19 2.57 -11.51
N ARG A 90 -31.68 1.93 -10.44
CA ARG A 90 -30.94 1.78 -9.19
C ARG A 90 -29.61 1.06 -9.39
N THR A 91 -29.59 0.01 -10.22
CA THR A 91 -28.37 -0.76 -10.50
C THR A 91 -27.34 0.10 -11.22
N THR A 92 -27.75 0.86 -12.24
CA THR A 92 -26.88 1.80 -12.95
C THR A 92 -26.34 2.88 -12.01
N THR A 93 -27.18 3.46 -11.15
CA THR A 93 -26.74 4.42 -10.14
C THR A 93 -25.68 3.84 -9.21
N LEU A 94 -25.91 2.65 -8.65
CA LEU A 94 -24.95 1.99 -7.75
C LEU A 94 -23.62 1.66 -8.44
N ILE A 95 -23.67 1.22 -9.70
CA ILE A 95 -22.47 0.98 -10.51
C ILE A 95 -21.67 2.28 -10.66
N ASN A 96 -22.33 3.36 -11.07
CA ASN A 96 -21.68 4.66 -11.24
C ASN A 96 -21.10 5.22 -9.93
N GLU A 97 -21.85 5.12 -8.82
CA GLU A 97 -21.38 5.49 -7.49
C GLU A 97 -20.14 4.67 -7.09
N SER A 98 -20.16 3.36 -7.31
CA SER A 98 -19.01 2.49 -7.04
C SER A 98 -17.79 2.85 -7.88
N HIS A 99 -17.98 3.18 -9.17
CA HIS A 99 -16.90 3.62 -10.03
C HIS A 99 -16.31 4.95 -9.57
N ALA A 100 -17.16 5.93 -9.26
CA ALA A 100 -16.73 7.25 -8.78
C ALA A 100 -15.93 7.16 -7.46
N VAL A 101 -16.40 6.34 -6.51
CA VAL A 101 -15.67 6.09 -5.25
C VAL A 101 -14.32 5.44 -5.52
N ARG A 102 -14.27 4.41 -6.38
CA ARG A 102 -13.02 3.72 -6.74
C ARG A 102 -12.02 4.67 -7.42
N GLU A 103 -12.47 5.48 -8.36
CA GLU A 103 -11.62 6.44 -9.08
C GLU A 103 -11.08 7.51 -8.14
N SER A 104 -11.94 8.09 -7.29
CA SER A 104 -11.55 9.09 -6.30
C SER A 104 -10.52 8.55 -5.30
N THR A 105 -10.78 7.37 -4.74
CA THR A 105 -9.87 6.72 -3.78
C THR A 105 -8.53 6.33 -4.42
N THR A 106 -8.56 5.73 -5.62
CA THR A 106 -7.35 5.35 -6.37
C THR A 106 -6.50 6.58 -6.71
N THR A 107 -7.13 7.65 -7.22
CA THR A 107 -6.45 8.91 -7.54
C THR A 107 -5.84 9.54 -6.29
N GLY A 108 -6.56 9.50 -5.17
CA GLY A 108 -6.07 9.98 -3.87
C GLY A 108 -4.82 9.22 -3.41
N VAL A 109 -4.85 7.90 -3.47
CA VAL A 109 -3.72 7.04 -3.08
C VAL A 109 -2.52 7.25 -4.01
N ILE A 110 -2.72 7.24 -5.33
CA ILE A 110 -1.65 7.47 -6.31
C ILE A 110 -0.97 8.83 -6.08
N ARG A 111 -1.75 9.88 -5.86
CA ARG A 111 -1.23 11.21 -5.58
C ARG A 111 -0.43 11.24 -4.28
N GLY A 112 -0.96 10.67 -3.20
CA GLY A 112 -0.27 10.59 -1.92
C GLY A 112 1.05 9.81 -2.02
N LEU A 113 1.03 8.70 -2.76
CA LEU A 113 2.21 7.87 -2.98
C LEU A 113 3.30 8.63 -3.77
N LYS A 114 2.92 9.36 -4.82
CA LYS A 114 3.87 10.20 -5.58
C LYS A 114 4.54 11.26 -4.71
N VAL A 115 3.76 11.99 -3.90
CA VAL A 115 4.30 13.00 -2.97
C VAL A 115 5.28 12.35 -2.00
N LYS A 116 4.93 11.20 -1.41
CA LYS A 116 5.81 10.47 -0.49
C LYS A 116 7.11 10.01 -1.18
N MET A 117 7.02 9.56 -2.44
CA MET A 117 8.21 9.17 -3.21
C MET A 117 9.11 10.38 -3.48
N GLU A 118 8.56 11.51 -3.92
CA GLU A 118 9.31 12.75 -4.13
C GLU A 118 10.01 13.22 -2.85
N GLU A 119 9.33 13.17 -1.70
CA GLU A 119 9.92 13.47 -0.39
C GLU A 119 11.04 12.49 -0.03
N THR A 120 10.84 11.19 -0.27
CA THR A 120 11.84 10.16 0.03
C THR A 120 13.08 10.32 -0.85
N GLU A 121 12.91 10.59 -2.15
CA GLU A 121 14.00 10.89 -3.08
C GLU A 121 14.79 12.13 -2.66
N LYS A 122 14.09 13.21 -2.29
CA LYS A 122 14.70 14.44 -1.80
C LYS A 122 15.55 14.17 -0.55
N LEU A 123 14.98 13.50 0.45
CA LEU A 123 15.70 13.17 1.68
C LEU A 123 16.88 12.23 1.42
N SER A 124 16.74 11.27 0.49
CA SER A 124 17.85 10.39 0.09
C SER A 124 19.00 11.18 -0.50
N LYS A 125 18.70 12.17 -1.34
CA LYS A 125 19.71 13.07 -1.91
C LYS A 125 20.39 13.92 -0.84
N GLU A 126 19.64 14.49 0.10
CA GLU A 126 20.20 15.27 1.21
C GLU A 126 21.15 14.41 2.08
N VAL A 127 20.81 13.14 2.33
CA VAL A 127 21.69 12.22 3.06
C VAL A 127 22.96 11.90 2.27
N LEU A 128 22.87 11.69 0.95
CA LEU A 128 24.03 11.47 0.10
C LEU A 128 24.98 12.70 0.06
N GLU A 129 24.42 13.90 0.02
CA GLU A 129 25.20 15.15 0.09
C GLU A 129 25.90 15.27 1.46
N ALA A 130 25.19 14.99 2.55
CA ALA A 130 25.76 14.97 3.90
C ALA A 130 26.88 13.91 4.03
N MET A 131 26.70 12.72 3.45
CA MET A 131 27.74 11.68 3.41
C MET A 131 29.00 12.16 2.69
N SER A 132 28.86 12.88 1.57
CA SER A 132 30.00 13.46 0.86
C SER A 132 30.73 14.50 1.72
N SER A 133 29.99 15.29 2.51
CA SER A 133 30.60 16.25 3.45
C SER A 133 31.34 15.53 4.58
N VAL A 134 30.78 14.45 5.14
CA VAL A 134 31.45 13.63 6.17
C VAL A 134 32.71 12.99 5.60
N GLN A 135 32.67 12.50 4.37
CA GLN A 135 33.84 11.91 3.70
C GLN A 135 34.97 12.94 3.53
N ALA A 136 34.66 14.17 3.10
CA ALA A 136 35.65 15.24 2.99
C ALA A 136 36.24 15.64 4.35
N GLU A 137 35.43 15.64 5.41
CA GLU A 137 35.92 15.89 6.78
C GLU A 137 36.85 14.77 7.26
N MET A 138 36.52 13.50 6.97
CA MET A 138 37.38 12.36 7.27
C MET A 138 38.72 12.46 6.54
N GLU A 139 38.74 12.89 5.29
CA GLU A 139 39.99 13.11 4.54
C GLU A 139 40.85 14.21 5.18
N THR A 140 40.22 15.34 5.53
CA THR A 140 40.89 16.46 6.22
C THR A 140 41.47 16.04 7.58
N LEU A 141 40.69 15.28 8.36
CA LEU A 141 41.12 14.78 9.66
C LEU A 141 42.25 13.75 9.53
N SER A 142 42.22 12.91 8.49
CA SER A 142 43.29 11.95 8.18
C SER A 142 44.61 12.66 7.88
N GLU A 143 44.58 13.74 7.08
CA GLU A 143 45.74 14.57 6.81
C GLU A 143 46.28 15.24 8.08
N ALA A 144 45.39 15.73 8.95
CA ALA A 144 45.75 16.32 10.24
C ALA A 144 46.43 15.31 11.16
N ILE A 145 45.89 14.10 11.28
CA ILE A 145 46.51 12.98 12.02
C ILE A 145 47.90 12.69 11.47
N GLY A 146 48.04 12.59 10.15
CA GLY A 146 49.34 12.38 9.50
C GLY A 146 50.35 13.50 9.81
N SER A 147 49.89 14.75 9.90
CA SER A 147 50.73 15.89 10.29
C SER A 147 51.20 15.81 11.75
N VAL A 148 50.30 15.43 12.66
CA VAL A 148 50.64 15.20 14.08
C VAL A 148 51.66 14.07 14.21
N MET A 149 51.48 12.95 13.48
CA MET A 149 52.41 11.83 13.48
C MET A 149 53.82 12.24 13.01
N ARG A 150 53.92 12.98 11.90
CA ARG A 150 55.22 13.51 11.42
C ARG A 150 55.88 14.44 12.44
N SER A 151 55.07 15.24 13.14
CA SER A 151 55.56 16.15 14.18
C SER A 151 56.09 15.39 15.39
N GLU A 152 55.42 14.31 15.81
CA GLU A 152 55.91 13.42 16.86
C GLU A 152 57.24 12.76 16.48
N GLU A 153 57.32 12.20 15.27
CA GLU A 153 58.55 11.57 14.76
C GLU A 153 59.72 12.57 14.72
N GLY A 154 59.44 13.82 14.32
CA GLY A 154 60.42 14.91 14.30
C GLY A 154 60.99 15.26 15.68
N LEU A 155 60.27 14.99 16.78
CA LEU A 155 60.74 15.21 18.14
C LEU A 155 61.62 14.08 18.68
N GLU A 156 61.56 12.87 18.10
CA GLU A 156 62.26 11.70 18.64
C GLU A 156 63.79 11.84 18.59
N SER A 157 64.31 12.35 17.46
CA SER A 157 65.76 12.55 17.30
C SER A 157 66.32 13.63 18.26
N PRO A 158 65.76 14.86 18.31
CA PRO A 158 66.17 15.86 19.30
C PRO A 158 66.09 15.35 20.75
N LEU A 159 65.01 14.64 21.10
CA LEU A 159 64.82 14.10 22.44
C LEU A 159 65.87 13.04 22.79
N SER A 160 66.19 12.15 21.85
CA SER A 160 67.25 11.14 22.01
C SER A 160 68.61 11.79 22.23
N VAL A 161 68.94 12.83 21.46
CA VAL A 161 70.19 13.59 21.61
C VAL A 161 70.26 14.30 22.96
N ALA A 162 69.18 14.99 23.37
CA ALA A 162 69.12 15.68 24.66
C ALA A 162 69.29 14.70 25.84
N ARG A 163 68.59 13.56 25.81
CA ARG A 163 68.73 12.48 26.80
C ARG A 163 70.14 11.90 26.84
N ALA A 164 70.75 11.65 25.68
CA ALA A 164 72.12 11.14 25.60
C ALA A 164 73.14 12.15 26.17
N ARG A 165 72.98 13.44 25.87
CA ARG A 165 73.82 14.52 26.43
C ARG A 165 73.70 14.60 27.96
N LEU A 166 72.47 14.57 28.47
CA LEU A 166 72.22 14.57 29.91
C LEU A 166 72.84 13.33 30.57
N SER A 167 72.58 12.13 30.02
CA SER A 167 73.15 10.87 30.52
C SER A 167 74.68 10.82 30.49
N LYS A 168 75.34 11.52 29.55
CA LYS A 168 76.81 11.59 29.53
C LYS A 168 77.35 12.47 30.65
N ARG A 169 76.62 13.54 31.00
CA ARG A 169 77.04 14.49 32.04
C ARG A 169 76.81 13.97 33.46
N THR A 170 75.84 13.07 33.65
CA THR A 170 75.59 12.42 34.95
C THR A 170 76.65 11.41 35.38
N VAL A 171 77.64 11.08 34.52
CA VAL A 171 78.74 10.14 34.83
C VAL A 171 80.03 10.88 35.25
N LYS A 172 79.98 12.19 35.47
CA LYS A 172 81.14 12.92 35.99
C LYS A 172 81.57 12.38 37.36
N PRO A 173 82.88 12.33 37.67
CA PRO A 173 83.37 11.85 38.97
C PRO A 173 82.85 12.68 40.15
N ASP A 174 82.77 12.04 41.32
CA ASP A 174 82.36 12.66 42.58
C ASP A 174 83.29 13.84 42.93
N GLY A 175 82.73 15.06 42.92
CA GLY A 175 83.47 16.33 43.08
C GLY A 175 83.36 17.27 41.88
N GLU A 176 83.20 16.72 40.66
CA GLU A 176 83.01 17.49 39.42
C GLU A 176 81.55 17.44 38.90
N TYR A 177 80.71 16.61 39.54
CA TYR A 177 79.27 16.59 39.30
C TYR A 177 78.61 17.81 39.96
N VAL A 178 78.46 18.86 39.18
CA VAL A 178 77.88 20.15 39.58
C VAL A 178 76.64 20.45 38.75
N LEU A 179 75.58 20.92 39.41
CA LEU A 179 74.36 21.41 38.78
C LEU A 179 74.59 22.81 38.16
N ASP A 180 75.38 22.84 37.09
CA ASP A 180 75.69 24.06 36.36
C ASP A 180 74.53 24.49 35.44
N ALA A 181 74.67 25.67 34.81
CA ALA A 181 73.65 26.20 33.91
C ALA A 181 73.36 25.30 32.70
N ALA A 182 74.34 24.50 32.25
CA ALA A 182 74.16 23.58 31.12
C ALA A 182 73.38 22.32 31.54
N GLU A 183 73.64 21.80 32.74
CA GLU A 183 72.88 20.69 33.33
C GLU A 183 71.39 21.07 33.45
N ILE A 184 71.10 22.22 34.08
CA ILE A 184 69.74 22.73 34.26
C ILE A 184 69.03 22.94 32.92
N SER A 185 69.77 23.45 31.91
CA SER A 185 69.19 23.69 30.58
C SER A 185 68.90 22.39 29.83
N LEU A 186 69.74 21.36 29.94
CA LEU A 186 69.51 20.04 29.35
C LEU A 186 68.33 19.32 30.00
N GLU A 187 68.20 19.37 31.33
CA GLU A 187 67.04 18.83 32.03
C GLU A 187 65.74 19.49 31.54
N ARG A 188 65.74 20.82 31.41
CA ARG A 188 64.59 21.56 30.86
C ARG A 188 64.30 21.19 29.41
N GLU A 189 65.32 21.10 28.55
CA GLU A 189 65.17 20.69 27.14
C GLU A 189 64.49 19.31 27.04
N VAL A 190 64.97 18.31 27.80
CA VAL A 190 64.35 16.98 27.83
C VAL A 190 62.89 17.07 28.30
N GLN A 191 62.62 17.80 29.39
CA GLN A 191 61.26 17.96 29.91
C GLN A 191 60.32 18.65 28.90
N ASP A 192 60.80 19.68 28.19
CA ASP A 192 60.03 20.43 27.20
C ASP A 192 59.72 19.60 25.95
N LEU A 193 60.71 18.86 25.44
CA LEU A 193 60.54 17.95 24.32
C LEU A 193 59.57 16.80 24.67
N GLU A 194 59.70 16.21 25.86
CA GLU A 194 58.77 15.18 26.31
C GLU A 194 57.35 15.72 26.52
N ARG A 195 57.19 16.92 27.08
CA ARG A 195 55.89 17.58 27.21
C ARG A 195 55.26 17.81 25.84
N SER A 196 56.05 18.26 24.87
CA SER A 196 55.58 18.50 23.50
C SER A 196 55.13 17.20 22.83
N ARG A 197 55.93 16.14 22.96
CA ARG A 197 55.57 14.80 22.45
C ARG A 197 54.28 14.27 23.09
N ARG A 198 54.14 14.37 24.41
CA ARG A 198 52.92 13.96 25.12
C ARG A 198 51.67 14.70 24.62
N LYS A 199 51.74 16.02 24.45
CA LYS A 199 50.62 16.82 23.91
C LYS A 199 50.20 16.36 22.52
N LEU A 200 51.16 16.08 21.63
CA LEU A 200 50.88 15.56 20.30
C LEU A 200 50.22 14.17 20.35
N THR A 201 50.64 13.32 21.29
CA THR A 201 50.08 11.97 21.46
C THR A 201 48.64 12.01 21.95
N GLU A 202 48.35 12.89 22.92
CA GLU A 202 46.99 13.16 23.40
C GLU A 202 46.11 13.70 22.27
N GLU A 203 46.64 14.63 21.47
CA GLU A 203 45.89 15.23 20.35
C GLU A 203 45.59 14.21 19.25
N ARG A 204 46.57 13.37 18.87
CA ARG A 204 46.35 12.26 17.94
C ARG A 204 45.27 11.30 18.46
N GLY A 205 45.27 11.02 19.75
CA GLY A 205 44.25 10.16 20.38
C GLY A 205 42.84 10.75 20.26
N LYS A 206 42.68 12.06 20.46
CA LYS A 206 41.40 12.76 20.27
C LYS A 206 40.96 12.72 18.80
N GLN A 207 41.85 13.05 17.88
CA GLN A 207 41.57 13.00 16.44
C GLN A 207 41.19 11.60 15.98
N GLY A 208 41.85 10.55 16.50
CA GLY A 208 41.46 9.16 16.24
C GLY A 208 40.05 8.85 16.74
N SER A 209 39.70 9.29 17.96
CA SER A 209 38.34 9.12 18.47
C SER A 209 37.29 9.86 17.63
N ASP A 210 37.62 11.02 17.08
CA ASP A 210 36.72 11.77 16.20
C ASP A 210 36.60 11.11 14.82
N MET A 211 37.67 10.51 14.31
CA MET A 211 37.63 9.67 13.10
C MET A 211 36.66 8.49 13.26
N ASP A 212 36.75 7.77 14.37
CA ASP A 212 35.86 6.63 14.66
C ASP A 212 34.38 7.07 14.71
N LYS A 213 34.10 8.27 15.26
CA LYS A 213 32.74 8.83 15.30
C LYS A 213 32.23 9.18 13.90
N LEU A 214 33.06 9.82 13.07
CA LEU A 214 32.70 10.17 11.70
C LEU A 214 32.45 8.90 10.87
N GLU A 215 33.27 7.86 11.02
CA GLU A 215 33.07 6.59 10.33
C GLU A 215 31.76 5.92 10.75
N ALA A 216 31.45 5.89 12.06
CA ALA A 216 30.19 5.37 12.56
C ALA A 216 28.98 6.15 12.00
N GLN A 217 29.07 7.48 11.91
CA GLN A 217 28.04 8.31 11.30
C GLN A 217 27.88 8.04 9.79
N ARG A 218 28.99 7.87 9.06
CA ARG A 218 28.97 7.52 7.63
C ARG A 218 28.25 6.19 7.38
N LEU A 219 28.57 5.15 8.15
CA LEU A 219 27.91 3.84 8.08
C LEU A 219 26.42 3.91 8.44
N GLN A 220 26.06 4.78 9.38
CA GLN A 220 24.67 5.05 9.73
C GLN A 220 23.89 5.67 8.56
N MET A 221 24.48 6.67 7.90
CA MET A 221 23.89 7.32 6.72
C MET A 221 23.78 6.36 5.53
N GLU A 222 24.79 5.51 5.28
CA GLU A 222 24.73 4.49 4.24
C GLU A 222 23.56 3.51 4.43
N ARG A 223 23.30 3.11 5.67
CA ARG A 223 22.17 2.24 5.98
C ARG A 223 20.85 2.94 5.72
N ASP A 224 20.73 4.20 6.14
CA ASP A 224 19.54 5.02 5.94
C ASP A 224 19.25 5.25 4.44
N VAL A 225 20.27 5.48 3.60
CA VAL A 225 20.12 5.52 2.14
C VAL A 225 19.58 4.18 1.60
N ARG A 226 20.17 3.05 2.02
CA ARG A 226 19.70 1.72 1.59
C ARG A 226 18.24 1.45 1.96
N GLU A 227 17.82 1.88 3.16
CA GLU A 227 16.44 1.76 3.61
C GLU A 227 15.49 2.63 2.77
N LYS A 228 15.90 3.87 2.42
CA LYS A 228 15.15 4.75 1.53
C LYS A 228 15.03 4.18 0.12
N GLU A 229 16.10 3.64 -0.45
CA GLU A 229 16.09 2.97 -1.76
C GLU A 229 15.14 1.77 -1.79
N ALA A 230 15.16 0.94 -0.73
CA ALA A 230 14.24 -0.18 -0.59
C ALA A 230 12.78 0.30 -0.52
N ALA A 231 12.50 1.37 0.24
CA ALA A 231 11.17 1.95 0.32
C ALA A 231 10.68 2.49 -1.04
N LEU A 232 11.55 3.18 -1.78
CA LEU A 232 11.24 3.68 -3.13
C LEU A 232 10.96 2.56 -4.12
N ALA A 233 11.69 1.44 -4.05
CA ALA A 233 11.44 0.28 -4.89
C ALA A 233 10.05 -0.33 -4.64
N ILE A 234 9.64 -0.42 -3.37
CA ILE A 234 8.31 -0.89 -2.98
C ILE A 234 7.23 0.06 -3.50
N ASP A 235 7.38 1.37 -3.27
CA ASP A 235 6.39 2.37 -3.72
C ASP A 235 6.26 2.40 -5.25
N THR A 236 7.38 2.24 -5.96
CA THR A 236 7.41 2.14 -7.43
C THR A 236 6.63 0.91 -7.90
N GLY A 237 6.82 -0.24 -7.24
CA GLY A 237 6.06 -1.46 -7.50
C GLY A 237 4.56 -1.27 -7.27
N CYS A 238 4.18 -0.59 -6.17
CA CYS A 238 2.80 -0.22 -5.89
C CYS A 238 2.21 0.65 -7.02
N LEU A 239 2.90 1.72 -7.46
CA LEU A 239 2.44 2.55 -8.58
C LEU A 239 2.30 1.76 -9.88
N ALA A 240 3.22 0.83 -10.18
CA ALA A 240 3.12 -0.03 -11.35
C ALA A 240 1.89 -0.94 -11.29
N SER A 241 1.60 -1.51 -10.11
CA SER A 241 0.42 -2.36 -9.89
C SER A 241 -0.89 -1.58 -10.10
N PHE A 242 -0.97 -0.32 -9.67
CA PHE A 242 -2.13 0.53 -9.92
C PHE A 242 -2.35 0.78 -11.42
N LYS A 243 -1.28 1.05 -12.18
CA LYS A 243 -1.37 1.22 -13.64
C LYS A 243 -1.86 -0.05 -14.34
N ALA A 244 -1.36 -1.22 -13.93
CA ALA A 244 -1.77 -2.50 -14.49
C ALA A 244 -3.26 -2.81 -14.22
N LEU A 245 -3.72 -2.51 -12.99
CA LEU A 245 -5.14 -2.65 -12.63
C LEU A 245 -6.02 -1.71 -13.47
N GLU A 246 -5.61 -0.46 -13.64
CA GLU A 246 -6.37 0.53 -14.42
C GLU A 246 -6.53 0.09 -15.89
N GLU A 247 -5.47 -0.45 -16.49
CA GLU A 247 -5.51 -0.99 -17.85
C GLU A 247 -6.46 -2.20 -17.97
N THR A 248 -6.49 -3.06 -16.94
CA THR A 248 -7.37 -4.23 -16.89
C THR A 248 -8.85 -3.82 -16.82
N TYR A 249 -9.18 -2.78 -16.05
CA TYR A 249 -10.56 -2.28 -15.91
C TYR A 249 -11.05 -1.41 -17.08
N ARG A 250 -10.14 -0.93 -17.94
CA ARG A 250 -10.48 -0.14 -19.15
C ARG A 250 -11.03 -1.00 -20.29
N GLN A 251 -10.76 -2.31 -20.28
CA GLN A 251 -11.26 -3.26 -21.28
C GLN A 251 -12.73 -3.65 -21.02
N PRO A 252 -13.63 -3.59 -22.02
CA PRO A 252 -15.03 -4.00 -21.84
C PRO A 252 -15.10 -5.51 -21.55
N GLY A 253 -15.44 -5.88 -20.31
CA GLY A 253 -15.51 -7.28 -19.85
C GLY A 253 -14.40 -7.72 -18.88
N GLY A 254 -13.51 -6.82 -18.45
CA GLY A 254 -12.42 -7.14 -17.51
C GLY A 254 -12.91 -7.52 -16.11
N THR A 255 -13.17 -8.80 -15.87
CA THR A 255 -13.33 -9.35 -14.52
C THR A 255 -11.96 -9.64 -13.91
N PRO A 256 -11.74 -9.35 -12.61
CA PRO A 256 -10.44 -9.54 -11.94
C PRO A 256 -9.96 -11.01 -11.92
N GLU A 257 -10.83 -11.96 -12.24
CA GLU A 257 -10.52 -13.39 -12.37
C GLU A 257 -9.55 -13.70 -13.53
N SER A 258 -9.52 -12.88 -14.59
CA SER A 258 -8.57 -13.07 -15.70
C SER A 258 -7.16 -12.55 -15.41
N ALA A 259 -6.98 -11.75 -14.34
CA ALA A 259 -5.75 -11.03 -14.05
C ALA A 259 -4.79 -11.77 -13.09
N GLY A 260 -5.15 -12.96 -12.58
CA GLY A 260 -4.26 -13.77 -11.74
C GLY A 260 -3.79 -13.07 -10.45
N VAL A 261 -4.51 -12.05 -9.98
CA VAL A 261 -4.18 -11.38 -8.72
C VAL A 261 -4.60 -12.32 -7.58
N PRO A 262 -3.68 -12.73 -6.67
CA PRO A 262 -4.05 -13.60 -5.57
C PRO A 262 -5.06 -12.86 -4.70
N LEU A 263 -6.27 -13.40 -4.59
CA LEU A 263 -7.19 -13.02 -3.53
C LEU A 263 -6.49 -13.33 -2.22
N GLY A 264 -5.95 -12.30 -1.57
CA GLY A 264 -5.30 -12.41 -0.28
C GLY A 264 -6.25 -13.10 0.70
N GLY A 265 -5.87 -14.32 1.11
CA GLY A 265 -6.55 -15.06 2.15
C GLY A 265 -6.56 -14.21 3.41
N GLY A 266 -7.74 -13.71 3.76
CA GLY A 266 -7.99 -13.08 5.05
C GLY A 266 -7.80 -14.12 6.15
N THR A 267 -6.58 -14.20 6.68
CA THR A 267 -6.35 -14.78 8.00
C THR A 267 -6.57 -13.65 9.00
N SER A 268 -7.71 -13.70 9.69
CA SER A 268 -7.98 -12.88 10.86
C SER A 268 -6.86 -13.06 11.89
N PRO A 269 -6.27 -12.00 12.45
CA PRO A 269 -5.46 -12.13 13.65
C PRO A 269 -6.39 -12.19 14.85
N SER A 270 -6.96 -13.37 15.12
CA SER A 270 -7.53 -13.67 16.44
C SER A 270 -6.40 -14.14 17.35
N GLY A 271 -6.00 -13.29 18.31
CA GLY A 271 -5.14 -13.74 19.41
C GLY A 271 -4.14 -12.74 19.97
N VAL A 272 -4.52 -11.49 20.23
CA VAL A 272 -3.80 -10.69 21.23
C VAL A 272 -4.25 -11.20 22.60
N ARG A 273 -3.48 -12.13 23.16
CA ARG A 273 -3.64 -12.60 24.54
C ARG A 273 -2.98 -11.59 25.47
N ASP A 274 -3.80 -10.96 26.29
CA ASP A 274 -3.40 -10.29 27.53
C ASP A 274 -2.41 -11.15 28.32
N ARG A 275 -1.27 -10.55 28.68
CA ARG A 275 -0.49 -10.94 29.86
C ARG A 275 -0.07 -9.69 30.62
N LEU A 276 -0.99 -9.20 31.45
CA LEU A 276 -0.63 -8.50 32.67
C LEU A 276 -0.08 -9.55 33.65
N GLY A 277 1.25 -9.62 33.74
CA GLY A 277 1.97 -10.39 34.75
C GLY A 277 2.61 -9.44 35.75
N THR A 278 1.94 -9.26 36.88
CA THR A 278 2.44 -8.65 38.11
C THR A 278 3.68 -9.40 38.60
N GLY A 279 4.80 -8.68 38.77
CA GLY A 279 6.03 -9.21 39.35
C GLY A 279 6.70 -8.12 40.19
N ALA A 280 6.49 -8.20 41.51
CA ALA A 280 7.02 -7.29 42.51
C ALA A 280 8.56 -7.32 42.57
N SER A 281 9.20 -6.15 42.56
CA SER A 281 10.61 -5.98 42.94
C SER A 281 10.67 -5.33 44.32
N ARG A 282 11.23 -6.06 45.29
CA ARG A 282 11.58 -5.57 46.64
C ARG A 282 12.86 -4.72 46.58
N PRO A 283 13.06 -3.79 47.54
CA PRO A 283 14.25 -2.95 47.61
C PRO A 283 15.40 -3.66 48.35
N LEU A 284 16.63 -3.37 47.95
CA LEU A 284 17.82 -3.60 48.76
C LEU A 284 18.33 -2.25 49.28
N ALA A 285 18.24 -2.08 50.59
CA ALA A 285 19.08 -1.17 51.34
C ALA A 285 20.23 -1.99 51.93
N PHE A 286 21.46 -1.57 51.66
CA PHE A 286 22.54 -1.34 52.63
C PHE A 286 23.67 -0.59 51.93
#